data_AF-A0A6V8D0C2-F1
#
_entry.id   AF-A0A6V8D0C2-F1
#
_cell.length_a   1.000
_cell.length_b   1.000
_cell.length_c   1.000
_cell.angle_alpha   90.00
_cell.angle_beta   90.00
_cell.angle_gamma   90.00
#
_symmetry.space_group_name_H-M   'P 1'
#
loop_
_entity.id
_entity.type
_entity.pdbx_description
1 polymer ?
#
loop_
_entity_poly.entity_id
_entity_poly.type
_entity_poly.pdbx_seq_one_letter_code
_entity_poly.pdbx_strand_id
1 'polypeptide(L)' 'EGDVCINPSGGLKSKGHPLGATGTGQTVEIFKQLRGEVEQPRQVRDAENALSHNVGGSGATCAVHVYGRNRNE' A
#
# COMPACT_ATOMS: atom_id res chain seq x y z
N GLU A 1 -14.78 9.67 -7.16
CA GLU A 1 -13.45 9.47 -7.78
C GLU A 1 -12.44 10.31 -7.02
N GLY A 2 -11.20 9.86 -6.93
CA GLY A 2 -10.11 10.60 -6.31
C GLY A 2 -8.81 10.27 -7.05
N ASP A 3 -7.89 11.22 -7.11
CA ASP A 3 -6.67 11.11 -7.90
C ASP A 3 -5.69 10.07 -7.34
N VAL A 4 -5.87 9.67 -6.08
CA VAL A 4 -5.02 8.70 -5.38
C VAL A 4 -5.87 7.58 -4.81
N CYS A 5 -5.57 6.34 -5.20
CA CYS A 5 -6.18 5.16 -4.61
C CYS A 5 -5.63 4.91 -3.21
N ILE A 6 -6.51 4.91 -2.19
CA ILE A 6 -6.13 4.68 -0.79
C ILE A 6 -6.61 3.30 -0.35
N ASN A 7 -5.68 2.50 0.16
CA ASN A 7 -5.95 1.18 0.74
C ASN A 7 -6.80 0.26 -0.16
N PRO A 8 -6.39 -0.04 -1.42
CA PRO A 8 -7.14 -0.91 -2.34
C PRO A 8 -7.39 -2.32 -1.81
N SER A 9 -6.62 -2.76 -0.81
CA SER A 9 -6.86 -4.03 -0.10
C SER A 9 -7.94 -3.98 0.99
N GLY A 10 -8.61 -2.84 1.18
CA GLY A 10 -9.59 -2.61 2.24
C GLY A 10 -9.01 -2.03 3.53
N GLY A 11 -7.68 -1.93 3.63
CA GLY A 11 -6.98 -1.35 4.78
C GLY A 11 -7.16 -2.13 6.09
N LEU A 12 -6.69 -1.56 7.19
CA LEU A 12 -6.68 -2.24 8.51
C LEU A 12 -8.08 -2.64 8.98
N LYS A 13 -9.11 -1.87 8.60
CA LYS A 13 -10.49 -2.09 9.05
C LYS A 13 -11.13 -3.32 8.42
N SER A 14 -10.82 -3.61 7.14
CA SER A 14 -11.42 -4.72 6.40
C SER A 14 -10.47 -5.91 6.26
N LYS A 15 -9.21 -5.66 5.86
CA LYS A 15 -8.18 -6.71 5.70
C LYS A 15 -7.68 -7.25 7.05
N GLY A 16 -7.76 -6.44 8.09
CA GLY A 16 -7.29 -6.74 9.44
C GLY A 16 -6.02 -5.99 9.86
N HIS A 17 -5.75 -5.98 11.16
CA HIS A 17 -4.65 -5.24 11.78
C HIS A 17 -3.85 -6.08 12.79
N PRO A 18 -3.01 -7.02 12.32
CA PRO A 18 -1.99 -7.62 13.18
C PRO A 18 -0.90 -6.59 13.46
N LEU A 19 -0.78 -6.12 14.71
CA LEU A 19 0.05 -4.95 15.10
C LEU A 19 1.45 -4.96 14.46
N GLY A 20 2.22 -6.03 14.67
CA GLY A 20 3.59 -6.12 14.14
C GLY A 20 3.69 -6.36 12.63
N ALA A 21 2.67 -6.97 12.01
CA ALA A 21 2.71 -7.34 10.59
C ALA A 21 2.07 -6.30 9.66
N THR A 22 1.45 -5.25 10.21
CA THR A 22 0.72 -4.26 9.41
C THR A 22 1.62 -3.47 8.47
N GLY A 23 2.78 -2.99 8.94
CA GLY A 23 3.74 -2.27 8.09
C GLY A 23 4.23 -3.13 6.92
N THR A 24 4.62 -4.36 7.19
CA THR A 24 5.01 -5.33 6.16
C THR A 24 3.86 -5.66 5.21
N GLY A 25 2.64 -5.80 5.73
CA GLY A 25 1.43 -6.03 4.93
C GLY A 25 1.08 -4.89 3.98
N GLN A 26 1.36 -3.63 4.37
CA GLN A 26 1.26 -2.46 3.50
C GLN A 26 2.33 -2.51 2.39
N THR A 27 3.57 -2.83 2.74
CA THR A 27 4.67 -3.00 1.76
C THR A 27 4.35 -4.09 0.73
N VAL A 28 3.86 -5.25 1.17
CA VAL A 28 3.50 -6.37 0.28
C VAL A 28 2.35 -6.00 -0.65
N GLU A 29 1.36 -5.26 -0.15
CA GLU A 29 0.26 -4.76 -0.97
C GLU A 29 0.77 -3.85 -2.10
N ILE A 30 1.58 -2.85 -1.76
CA ILE A 30 2.17 -1.93 -2.73
C ILE A 30 3.04 -2.68 -3.74
N PHE A 31 3.88 -3.59 -3.27
CA PHE A 31 4.73 -4.40 -4.14
C PHE A 31 3.91 -5.16 -5.19
N LYS A 32 2.82 -5.82 -4.79
CA LYS A 32 1.95 -6.55 -5.73
C LYS A 32 1.21 -5.61 -6.67
N GLN A 33 0.72 -4.46 -6.18
CA GLN A 33 0.04 -3.46 -7.00
C GLN A 33 0.96 -2.93 -8.11
N LEU A 34 2.18 -2.51 -7.74
CA LEU A 34 3.17 -2.00 -8.69
C LEU A 34 3.59 -3.07 -9.72
N ARG A 35 3.51 -4.36 -9.39
CA ARG A 35 3.84 -5.46 -10.29
C ARG A 35 2.67 -5.98 -11.12
N GLY A 36 1.44 -5.57 -10.83
CA GLY A 36 0.25 -6.10 -11.51
C GLY A 36 -0.13 -7.50 -11.03
N GLU A 37 0.19 -7.85 -9.77
CA GLU A 37 0.05 -9.20 -9.20
C GLU A 37 -1.09 -9.31 -8.18
N VAL A 38 -2.01 -8.34 -8.14
CA VAL A 38 -3.24 -8.42 -7.36
C VAL A 38 -4.42 -8.86 -8.23
N GLU A 39 -5.51 -9.31 -7.62
CA GLU A 39 -6.71 -9.66 -8.35
C GLU A 39 -7.30 -8.46 -9.10
N GLN A 40 -7.77 -8.72 -10.32
CA GLN A 40 -8.22 -7.69 -11.27
C GLN A 40 -9.21 -6.67 -10.69
N PRO A 41 -10.19 -7.04 -9.83
CA PRO A 41 -11.13 -6.05 -9.30
C PRO A 41 -10.51 -4.94 -8.44
N ARG A 42 -9.30 -5.13 -7.90
CA ARG A 42 -8.62 -4.13 -7.06
C ARG A 42 -7.24 -3.71 -7.57
N GLN A 43 -6.87 -4.11 -8.78
CA GLN A 43 -5.64 -3.66 -9.41
C GLN A 43 -5.76 -2.16 -9.70
N VAL A 44 -4.82 -1.37 -9.16
CA VAL A 44 -4.72 0.05 -9.48
C VAL A 44 -4.15 0.17 -10.89
N ARG A 45 -4.91 0.86 -11.76
CA ARG A 45 -4.54 1.09 -13.15
C ARG A 45 -3.32 2.01 -13.22
N ASP A 46 -2.36 1.65 -14.07
CA ASP A 46 -1.16 2.46 -14.36
C ASP A 46 -0.38 2.89 -13.09
N ALA A 47 -0.32 2.01 -12.08
CA ALA A 47 0.38 2.29 -10.83
C ALA A 47 1.90 2.32 -11.02
N GLU A 48 2.49 3.51 -10.90
CA GLU A 48 3.95 3.70 -11.05
C GLU A 48 4.64 4.10 -9.74
N ASN A 49 3.95 4.91 -8.93
CA ASN A 49 4.43 5.41 -7.64
C ASN A 49 3.42 5.07 -6.54
N ALA A 50 3.92 4.79 -5.35
CA ALA A 50 3.10 4.50 -4.18
C ALA A 50 3.80 4.93 -2.89
N LEU A 51 3.03 5.10 -1.81
CA LEU A 51 3.58 5.21 -0.46
C LEU A 51 2.85 4.33 0.54
N SER A 52 3.58 3.90 1.57
CA SER A 52 2.98 3.41 2.82
C SER A 52 3.17 4.45 3.90
N HIS A 53 2.14 4.66 4.71
CA HIS A 53 2.21 5.44 5.94
C HIS A 53 1.74 4.54 7.09
N ASN A 54 2.70 4.09 7.90
CA ASN A 54 2.44 3.26 9.07
C ASN A 54 2.53 4.12 10.33
N VAL A 55 1.53 4.04 11.20
CA VAL A 55 1.44 4.84 12.43
C VAL A 55 1.38 3.92 13.63
N GLY A 56 2.21 4.19 14.64
CA GLY A 56 2.27 3.46 15.90
C GLY A 56 1.63 4.24 17.06
N GLY A 57 0.94 3.50 17.94
CA GLY A 57 0.21 4.07 19.07
C GLY A 57 -0.86 5.07 18.61
N SER A 58 -1.03 6.15 19.35
CA SER A 58 -1.95 7.24 19.00
C SER A 58 -1.31 8.32 18.10
N GLY A 59 -0.33 7.94 17.27
CA GLY A 59 0.45 8.88 16.45
C GLY A 59 1.82 9.23 17.03
N ALA A 60 2.30 8.51 18.04
CA ALA A 60 3.60 8.78 18.67
C ALA A 60 4.78 8.46 17.74
N THR A 61 4.60 7.49 16.84
CA THR A 61 5.60 7.10 15.86
C THR A 61 4.96 6.94 14.49
N CYS A 62 5.72 7.26 13.45
CA CYS A 62 5.34 6.97 12.07
C CYS A 62 6.55 6.52 11.26
N ALA A 63 6.28 5.65 10.28
CA ALA A 63 7.24 5.27 9.25
C ALA A 63 6.57 5.44 7.88
N VAL A 64 7.27 6.11 6.98
CA VAL A 64 6.83 6.35 5.61
C VAL A 64 7.84 5.75 4.65
N HIS A 65 7.35 4.98 3.68
CA HIS A 65 8.16 4.47 2.57
C HIS A 65 7.54 4.90 1.26
N VAL A 66 8.38 5.37 0.32
CA VAL A 66 7.99 5.70 -1.04
C VAL A 66 8.55 4.62 -1.97
N TYR A 67 7.72 4.15 -2.89
CA TYR A 67 8.04 3.09 -3.84
C TYR A 67 7.82 3.62 -5.25
N GLY A 68 8.69 3.23 -6.17
CA GLY A 68 8.58 3.54 -7.58
C GLY A 68 8.95 2.32 -8.42
N ARG A 69 8.30 2.14 -9.56
CA ARG A 69 8.69 1.14 -10.56
C ARG A 69 9.67 1.80 -11.53
N ASN A 70 10.93 1.37 -11.53
CA ASN A 70 11.88 1.77 -12.56
C ASN A 70 11.44 1.15 -13.89
N ARG A 71 10.92 1.97 -14.81
CA ARG A 71 10.91 1.64 -16.23
C ARG A 71 12.31 2.02 -16.75
N ASN A 72 13.17 1.03 -16.95
CA ASN A 72 14.20 1.22 -17.95
C ASN A 72 13.45 1.29 -19.28
N GLU A 73 13.48 2.46 -19.93
CA GLU A 73 13.08 2.60 -21.33
C GLU A 73 13.92 1.69 -22.22
#